data_AF-A0A359KR70-F1
#
_entry.id   AF-A0A359KR70-F1
#
_cell.length_a   1.000
_cell.length_b   1.000
_cell.length_c   1.000
_cell.angle_alpha   90.00
_cell.angle_beta   90.00
_cell.angle_gamma   90.00
#
_symmetry.space_group_name_H-M   'P 1'
#
loop_
_entity.id
_entity.type
_entity.pdbx_description
1 polymer ?
#
loop_
_entity_poly.entity_id
_entity_poly.type
_entity_poly.pdbx_seq_one_letter_code
_entity_poly.pdbx_strand_id
1 'polypeptide(L)'
;MARARPLSPVATLGREARASYAFVERNWNLTKRYWGWEIAFLIYSAASSMSIMFIGKAQAAQSTNLLLFLAIGTLVWSYLNSVFMNMAEMIAWERWEGTIEYTMMAPISRLTHMVGQSIFAIV
;
A
#
# COMPACT_ATOMS: atom_id res chain seq x y z
N MET A 1 8.22 -27.85 -31.75
CA MET A 1 7.49 -27.00 -30.80
C MET A 1 6.78 -27.89 -29.79
N ALA A 2 7.33 -28.08 -28.60
CA ALA A 2 6.73 -28.92 -27.56
C ALA A 2 5.56 -28.17 -26.92
N ARG A 3 4.33 -28.70 -27.03
CA ARG A 3 3.16 -28.16 -26.32
C ARG A 3 3.38 -28.36 -24.82
N ALA A 4 3.56 -27.27 -24.08
CA ALA A 4 3.50 -27.31 -22.62
C ALA A 4 2.14 -27.91 -22.21
N ARG A 5 2.15 -28.94 -21.36
CA ARG A 5 0.92 -29.53 -20.84
C ARG A 5 0.15 -28.47 -20.04
N PRO A 6 -1.17 -28.32 -20.23
CA PRO A 6 -1.95 -27.41 -19.40
C PRO A 6 -1.85 -27.85 -17.95
N LEU A 7 -1.56 -26.90 -17.06
CA LEU A 7 -1.55 -27.15 -15.62
C LEU A 7 -2.96 -27.45 -15.15
N SER A 8 -3.09 -28.30 -14.13
CA SER A 8 -4.35 -28.44 -13.42
C SER A 8 -4.74 -27.08 -12.81
N PRO A 9 -6.05 -26.78 -12.64
CA PRO A 9 -6.50 -25.52 -12.04
C PRO A 9 -5.81 -25.21 -10.70
N VAL A 10 -5.57 -26.24 -9.88
CA VAL A 10 -4.87 -26.15 -8.59
C VAL A 10 -3.40 -25.73 -8.76
N ALA A 11 -2.70 -26.28 -9.77
CA ALA A 11 -1.32 -25.92 -10.04
C ALA A 11 -1.18 -24.49 -10.60
N THR A 12 -2.19 -24.00 -11.33
CA THR A 12 -2.25 -22.59 -11.78
C THR A 12 -2.46 -21.65 -10.60
N LEU A 13 -3.42 -21.94 -9.71
CA LEU A 13 -3.65 -21.18 -8.47
C LEU A 13 -2.41 -21.11 -7.58
N GLY A 14 -1.71 -22.24 -7.39
CA GLY A 14 -0.47 -22.27 -6.60
C GLY A 14 0.66 -21.45 -7.22
N ARG A 15 0.74 -21.41 -8.56
CA ARG A 15 1.70 -20.56 -9.28
C ARG A 15 1.35 -19.08 -9.10
N GLU A 16 0.08 -18.71 -9.25
CA GLU A 16 -0.37 -17.33 -9.08
C GLU A 16 -0.17 -16.84 -7.65
N ALA A 17 -0.47 -17.65 -6.64
CA ALA A 17 -0.22 -17.27 -5.24
C ALA A 17 1.26 -16.99 -4.96
N ARG A 18 2.17 -17.81 -5.51
CA ARG A 18 3.62 -17.56 -5.43
C ARG A 18 4.03 -16.30 -6.19
N ALA A 19 3.42 -16.04 -7.34
CA ALA A 19 3.67 -14.82 -8.10
C ALA A 19 3.21 -13.57 -7.33
N SER A 20 2.03 -13.58 -6.69
CA SER A 20 1.59 -12.49 -5.80
C SER A 20 2.58 -12.27 -4.65
N TYR A 21 3.07 -13.34 -4.03
CA TYR A 21 4.07 -13.22 -2.96
C TYR A 21 5.39 -12.60 -3.44
N ALA A 22 5.84 -12.92 -4.64
CA ALA A 22 7.06 -12.32 -5.20
C ALA A 22 6.94 -10.78 -5.36
N PHE A 23 5.74 -10.26 -5.66
CA PHE A 23 5.50 -8.81 -5.67
C PHE A 23 5.61 -8.19 -4.27
N VAL A 24 5.09 -8.88 -3.24
CA VAL A 24 5.22 -8.44 -1.84
C VAL A 24 6.69 -8.39 -1.42
N GLU A 25 7.47 -9.42 -1.75
CA GLU A 25 8.90 -9.48 -1.43
C GLU A 25 9.70 -8.35 -2.11
N ARG A 26 9.38 -8.05 -3.38
CA ARG A 26 9.97 -6.91 -4.11
C ARG A 26 9.73 -5.61 -3.36
N ASN A 27 8.48 -5.31 -3.02
CA ASN A 27 8.12 -4.05 -2.38
C ASN A 27 8.72 -3.95 -0.97
N TRP A 28 8.74 -5.05 -0.22
CA TRP A 28 9.42 -5.12 1.08
C TRP A 28 10.91 -4.78 0.99
N ASN A 29 11.60 -5.25 -0.05
CA ASN A 29 13.00 -4.88 -0.29
C ASN A 29 13.17 -3.40 -0.64
N LEU A 30 12.23 -2.79 -1.36
CA LEU A 30 12.25 -1.35 -1.65
C LEU A 30 12.07 -0.52 -0.37
N THR A 31 11.11 -0.88 0.49
CA THR A 31 10.89 -0.19 1.77
C THR A 31 12.11 -0.31 2.68
N LYS A 32 12.75 -1.48 2.78
CA LYS A 32 14.01 -1.61 3.54
C LYS A 32 15.12 -0.72 2.99
N ARG A 33 15.20 -0.57 1.66
CA ARG A 33 16.19 0.30 1.02
C ARG A 33 15.93 1.78 1.31
N TYR A 34 14.67 2.19 1.38
CA TYR A 34 14.23 3.58 1.55
C TYR A 34 13.56 3.85 2.90
N TRP A 35 13.90 3.10 3.94
CA TRP A 35 13.25 3.17 5.26
C TRP A 35 13.24 4.57 5.89
N GLY A 36 14.21 5.42 5.55
CA GLY A 36 14.25 6.81 6.02
C GLY A 36 13.04 7.64 5.55
N TRP A 37 12.49 7.33 4.37
CA TRP A 37 11.29 8.00 3.86
C TRP A 37 10.04 7.63 4.67
N GLU A 38 9.94 6.40 5.15
CA GLU A 38 8.82 5.97 6.01
C GLU A 38 8.73 6.77 7.31
N ILE A 39 9.88 7.11 7.89
CA ILE A 39 9.92 7.96 9.08
C ILE A 39 9.43 9.38 8.76
N ALA A 40 9.83 9.92 7.61
CA ALA A 40 9.36 11.23 7.18
C ALA A 40 7.83 11.24 6.98
N PHE A 41 7.28 10.18 6.36
CA PHE A 41 5.84 10.04 6.19
C PHE A 41 5.08 9.82 7.49
N LEU A 42 5.67 9.10 8.46
CA LEU A 42 5.11 8.96 9.80
C LEU A 42 5.03 10.30 10.53
N ILE A 43 6.11 11.08 10.53
CA ILE A 43 6.14 12.40 11.15
C ILE A 43 5.15 13.34 10.46
N TYR A 44 5.10 13.33 9.13
CA TYR A 44 4.15 14.12 8.34
C TYR A 44 2.68 13.78 8.69
N SER A 45 2.36 12.49 8.78
CA SER A 45 1.00 12.01 9.09
C SER A 45 0.61 12.32 10.53
N ALA A 46 1.54 12.17 11.47
CA ALA A 46 1.34 12.53 12.88
C ALA A 46 1.13 14.03 13.05
N ALA A 47 1.98 14.86 12.45
CA ALA A 47 1.86 16.32 12.50
C ALA A 47 0.55 16.82 11.88
N SER A 48 0.17 16.26 10.72
CA SER A 48 -1.10 16.57 10.05
C SER A 48 -2.30 16.21 10.93
N SER A 49 -2.29 15.03 11.56
CA SER A 49 -3.35 14.59 12.45
C SER A 49 -3.45 15.45 13.72
N MET A 50 -2.30 15.80 14.32
CA MET A 50 -2.23 16.68 15.48
C MET A 50 -2.73 18.09 15.19
N SER A 51 -2.43 18.63 13.99
CA SER A 51 -2.92 19.94 13.56
C SER A 51 -4.45 20.02 13.65
N ILE A 52 -5.14 18.99 13.15
CA ILE A 52 -6.61 18.92 13.18
C ILE A 52 -7.12 18.74 14.63
N MET A 53 -6.43 17.96 15.46
CA MET A 53 -6.77 17.86 16.89
C MET A 53 -6.61 19.20 17.62
N PHE A 54 -5.61 20.01 17.26
CA PHE A 54 -5.43 21.35 17.85
C PHE A 54 -6.55 22.31 17.48
N ILE A 55 -7.15 22.19 16.29
CA ILE A 55 -8.37 22.94 15.92
C ILE A 55 -9.51 22.58 16.88
N GLY A 56 -9.72 21.28 17.12
CA GLY A 56 -10.72 20.80 18.08
C GLY A 56 -10.48 21.33 19.49
N LYS A 57 -9.22 21.31 19.95
CA LYS A 57 -8.84 21.87 21.26
C LYS A 57 -9.07 23.38 21.35
N ALA A 58 -8.79 24.13 20.29
CA ALA A 58 -8.97 25.58 20.26
C ALA A 58 -10.44 26.00 20.29
N GLN A 59 -11.33 25.24 19.64
CA GLN A 59 -12.76 25.55 19.57
C GLN A 59 -13.54 25.07 20.80
N ALA A 60 -13.12 23.98 21.42
CA ALA A 60 -13.88 23.27 22.45
C ALA A 60 -13.09 23.09 23.75
N ALA A 61 -12.66 24.18 24.39
CA ALA A 61 -11.87 24.17 25.62
C ALA A 61 -12.44 23.29 26.77
N GLN A 62 -13.74 22.96 26.75
CA GLN A 62 -14.40 22.05 27.70
C GLN A 62 -15.11 20.83 27.07
N SER A 63 -15.28 20.75 25.74
CA SER A 63 -16.05 19.66 25.11
C SER A 63 -15.12 18.57 24.55
N THR A 64 -14.78 17.61 25.42
CA THR A 64 -13.97 16.42 25.07
C THR A 64 -14.55 15.63 23.90
N ASN A 65 -15.88 15.65 23.72
CA ASN A 65 -16.56 14.93 22.65
C ASN A 65 -16.12 15.37 21.24
N LEU A 66 -15.92 16.67 21.01
CA LEU A 66 -15.48 17.18 19.71
C LEU A 66 -14.02 16.77 19.43
N LEU A 67 -13.15 16.89 20.44
CA LEU A 67 -11.77 16.48 20.34
C LEU A 67 -11.66 14.99 19.98
N LEU A 68 -12.42 14.13 20.67
CA LEU A 68 -12.44 12.69 20.40
C LEU A 68 -13.02 12.36 19.02
N PHE A 69 -14.07 13.05 18.60
CA PHE A 69 -14.65 12.87 17.26
C PHE A 69 -13.63 13.20 16.16
N LEU A 70 -12.94 14.33 16.28
CA LEU A 70 -11.89 14.72 15.34
C LEU A 70 -10.70 13.77 15.41
N ALA A 71 -10.25 13.38 16.61
CA ALA A 71 -9.12 12.47 16.76
C ALA A 71 -9.38 11.10 16.12
N ILE A 72 -10.57 10.52 16.33
CA ILE A 72 -10.93 9.25 15.70
C ILE A 72 -11.04 9.42 14.17
N GLY A 73 -11.70 10.49 13.71
CA GLY A 73 -11.85 10.77 12.29
C GLY A 73 -10.52 10.96 11.57
N THR A 74 -9.58 11.69 12.16
CA THR A 74 -8.26 11.95 11.56
C THR A 74 -7.38 10.72 11.57
N LEU A 75 -7.44 9.88 12.61
CA LEU A 75 -6.71 8.61 12.64
C LEU A 75 -7.20 7.65 11.54
N VAL A 76 -8.51 7.48 11.39
CA VAL A 76 -9.09 6.63 10.34
C VAL A 76 -8.74 7.18 8.96
N TRP A 77 -8.89 8.50 8.76
CA TRP A 77 -8.52 9.16 7.51
C TRP A 77 -7.05 8.98 7.18
N SER A 78 -6.16 9.23 8.14
CA SER A 78 -4.70 9.12 7.96
C SER A 78 -4.29 7.71 7.58
N TYR A 79 -4.91 6.69 8.19
CA TYR A 79 -4.67 5.30 7.84
C TYR A 79 -5.10 4.99 6.40
N LEU A 80 -6.34 5.33 6.03
CA LEU A 80 -6.84 5.10 4.67
C LEU A 80 -5.99 5.83 3.63
N ASN A 81 -5.64 7.09 3.89
CA ASN A 81 -4.77 7.87 3.03
C ASN A 81 -3.40 7.17 2.85
N SER A 82 -2.81 6.67 3.93
CA SER A 82 -1.52 5.96 3.87
C SER A 82 -1.60 4.68 3.01
N VAL A 83 -2.63 3.85 3.18
CA VAL A 83 -2.82 2.63 2.38
C VAL A 83 -2.98 2.96 0.89
N PHE A 84 -3.81 3.95 0.55
CA PHE A 84 -3.99 4.35 -0.85
C PHE A 84 -2.72 4.96 -1.46
N MET A 85 -1.98 5.75 -0.69
CA MET A 85 -0.70 6.32 -1.14
C MET A 85 0.33 5.24 -1.42
N ASN A 86 0.51 4.28 -0.52
CA ASN A 86 1.41 3.14 -0.72
C ASN A 86 1.06 2.35 -2.00
N MET A 87 -0.23 2.06 -2.22
CA MET A 87 -0.68 1.36 -3.41
C MET A 87 -0.41 2.14 -4.70
N ALA A 88 -0.68 3.45 -4.72
CA ALA A 88 -0.42 4.30 -5.87
C ALA A 88 1.09 4.43 -6.15
N GLU A 89 1.87 4.54 -5.08
CA GLU A 89 3.32 4.68 -5.14
C GLU A 89 3.97 3.43 -5.75
N MET A 90 3.58 2.21 -5.38
CA MET A 90 4.15 0.99 -5.98
C MET A 90 4.00 0.93 -7.51
N ILE A 91 2.85 1.37 -8.04
CA ILE A 91 2.61 1.44 -9.48
C ILE A 91 3.42 2.60 -10.10
N ALA A 92 3.51 3.73 -9.41
CA ALA A 92 4.31 4.86 -9.85
C ALA A 92 5.80 4.50 -9.94
N TRP A 93 6.32 3.70 -9.00
CA TRP A 93 7.68 3.17 -9.05
C TRP A 93 7.89 2.25 -10.25
N GLU A 94 6.98 1.31 -10.55
CA GLU A 94 7.09 0.48 -11.77
C GLU A 94 7.07 1.33 -13.05
N ARG A 95 6.30 2.42 -13.06
CA ARG A 95 6.27 3.38 -14.16
C ARG A 95 7.56 4.21 -14.25
N TRP A 96 8.10 4.68 -13.13
CA TRP A 96 9.33 5.48 -13.09
C TRP A 96 10.57 4.64 -13.43
N GLU A 97 10.56 3.36 -13.11
CA GLU A 97 11.61 2.40 -13.47
C GLU A 97 11.49 1.92 -14.93
N GLY A 98 10.37 2.20 -15.62
CA GLY A 98 10.10 1.64 -16.95
C GLY A 98 9.98 0.12 -16.94
N THR A 99 9.55 -0.46 -15.83
CA THR A 99 9.40 -1.90 -15.65
C THR A 99 7.95 -2.37 -15.82
N ILE A 100 7.00 -1.44 -15.83
CA ILE A 100 5.57 -1.73 -15.98
C ILE A 100 5.25 -2.45 -17.29
N GLU A 101 5.96 -2.13 -18.39
CA GLU A 101 5.77 -2.83 -19.66
C GLU A 101 6.14 -4.32 -19.53
N TYR A 102 7.25 -4.63 -18.84
CA TYR A 102 7.69 -6.02 -18.64
C TYR A 102 6.79 -6.78 -17.67
N THR A 103 6.30 -6.14 -16.60
CA THR A 103 5.33 -6.75 -15.69
C THR A 103 4.02 -7.08 -16.41
N MET A 104 3.57 -6.22 -17.33
CA MET A 104 2.34 -6.45 -18.12
C MET A 104 2.53 -7.44 -19.28
N MET A 105 3.77 -7.64 -19.75
CA MET A 105 4.13 -8.68 -20.73
C MET A 105 4.35 -10.05 -20.07
N ALA A 106 4.58 -10.11 -18.76
CA ALA A 106 4.74 -11.37 -18.04
C ALA A 106 3.42 -12.17 -18.07
N PRO A 107 3.48 -13.51 -18.22
CA PRO A 107 2.30 -14.37 -18.28
C PRO A 107 1.71 -14.62 -16.89
N ILE A 108 1.20 -13.55 -16.26
CA ILE A 108 0.54 -13.53 -14.95
C ILE A 108 -0.81 -12.84 -15.07
N SER A 109 -1.77 -13.25 -14.23
CA SER A 109 -3.07 -12.57 -14.21
C SER A 109 -2.91 -11.16 -13.62
N ARG A 110 -3.63 -10.18 -14.17
CA ARG A 110 -3.62 -8.80 -13.65
C ARG A 110 -4.20 -8.73 -12.24
N LEU A 111 -5.13 -9.62 -11.90
CA LEU A 111 -5.67 -9.73 -10.56
C LEU A 111 -4.59 -10.18 -9.57
N THR A 112 -3.75 -11.13 -9.95
CA THR A 112 -2.62 -11.61 -9.14
C THR A 112 -1.62 -10.48 -8.83
N HIS A 113 -1.33 -9.63 -9.82
CA HIS A 113 -0.50 -8.44 -9.65
C HIS A 113 -1.16 -7.42 -8.70
N MET A 114 -2.41 -7.03 -8.96
CA MET A 114 -3.14 -6.08 -8.10
C MET A 114 -3.27 -6.57 -6.66
N VAL A 115 -3.61 -7.84 -6.46
CA VAL A 115 -3.72 -8.47 -5.13
C VAL A 115 -2.37 -8.45 -4.42
N GLY A 116 -1.26 -8.72 -5.12
CA GLY A 116 0.08 -8.63 -4.54
C GLY A 116 0.42 -7.22 -4.05
N GLN A 117 0.11 -6.19 -4.86
CA GLN A 117 0.33 -4.79 -4.48
C GLN A 117 -0.57 -4.36 -3.30
N SER A 118 -1.84 -4.77 -3.30
CA SER A 118 -2.78 -4.45 -2.22
C SER A 118 -2.46 -5.17 -0.91
N ILE A 119 -2.03 -6.43 -0.95
CA ILE A 119 -1.59 -7.16 0.26
C ILE A 119 -0.39 -6.45 0.89
N PHE A 120 0.57 -6.01 0.08
CA PHE A 120 1.72 -5.25 0.57
C PHE A 120 1.29 -3.91 1.18
N ALA A 121 0.40 -3.15 0.55
CA ALA A 121 -0.02 -1.84 1.06
C ALA A 121 -0.74 -1.88 2.43
N ILE A 122 -1.21 -3.05 2.87
CA ILE A 122 -1.84 -3.24 4.18
C ILE A 122 -0.81 -3.55 5.28
N VAL A 123 0.35 -4.12 4.90
CA VAL A 123 1.38 -4.65 5.80
C VAL A 123 2.49 -3.61 6.02
#